data_AF-A0A6S6RS92-F1
#
_entry.id   AF-A0A6S6RS92-F1
#
_cell.length_a   1.000
_cell.length_b   1.000
_cell.length_c   1.000
_cell.angle_alpha   90.00
_cell.angle_beta   90.00
_cell.angle_gamma   90.00
#
_symmetry.space_group_name_H-M   'P 1'
#
loop_
_entity.id
_entity.type
_entity.pdbx_description
1 polymer ?
#
loop_
_entity_poly.entity_id
_entity_poly.type
_entity_poly.pdbx_seq_one_letter_code
_entity_poly.pdbx_strand_id
1 'polypeptide(L)'
;MLKRYACAINEFIPTPFNRGLISLPQAIQTLHRPPPDIPLDLLEKGKHPAQRRLIFEELLAHQLSMLTVRSETQKFSAQPLPAEEKLKHQLLARLPYFPTKA
;
A
#
# COMPACT_ATOMS: atom_id res chain seq x y z
N MET A 1 -22.18 -11.82 24.17
CA MET A 1 -21.21 -10.95 24.89
C MET A 1 -20.36 -10.07 23.93
N LEU A 2 -20.90 -9.57 22.81
CA LEU A 2 -20.18 -8.66 21.89
C LEU A 2 -21.09 -7.52 21.39
N LYS A 3 -21.88 -6.91 22.29
CA LYS A 3 -22.61 -5.66 22.03
C LYS A 3 -21.81 -4.40 22.43
N ARG A 4 -20.59 -4.55 22.97
CA ARG A 4 -19.78 -3.48 23.58
C ARG A 4 -18.55 -3.02 22.77
N TYR A 5 -18.30 -3.54 21.57
CA TYR A 5 -17.13 -3.16 20.75
C TYR A 5 -17.44 -2.31 19.52
N ALA A 6 -18.68 -1.86 19.34
CA ALA A 6 -18.99 -0.74 18.43
C ALA A 6 -18.57 0.58 19.08
N CYS A 7 -17.32 0.66 19.55
CA CYS A 7 -16.63 1.93 19.70
C CYS A 7 -16.73 2.61 18.32
N ALA A 8 -17.00 3.91 18.28
CA ALA A 8 -17.20 4.65 17.03
C ALA A 8 -15.97 4.44 16.13
N ILE A 9 -16.09 3.54 15.15
CA ILE A 9 -15.04 3.30 14.16
C ILE A 9 -15.02 4.56 13.31
N ASN A 10 -13.93 5.31 13.41
CA ASN A 10 -13.75 6.54 12.67
C ASN A 10 -13.50 6.24 11.19
N GLU A 11 -14.25 6.90 10.32
CA GLU A 11 -14.04 6.85 8.88
C GLU A 11 -13.01 7.93 8.52
N PHE A 12 -11.78 7.50 8.19
CA PHE A 12 -10.67 8.41 7.90
C PHE A 12 -10.53 8.76 6.42
N ILE A 13 -11.08 7.95 5.51
CA ILE A 13 -10.98 8.20 4.07
C ILE A 13 -12.11 9.17 3.66
N PRO A 14 -11.78 10.38 3.16
CA PRO A 14 -12.80 11.31 2.71
C PRO A 14 -13.62 10.74 1.55
N THR A 15 -14.91 11.11 1.49
CA THR A 15 -15.85 10.67 0.45
C THR A 15 -15.31 10.72 -0.99
N PRO A 16 -14.62 11.77 -1.47
CA PRO A 16 -14.10 11.77 -2.85
C PRO A 16 -13.04 10.68 -3.12
N PHE A 17 -12.40 10.15 -2.08
CA PHE A 17 -11.32 9.15 -2.19
C PHE A 17 -11.77 7.74 -1.83
N ASN A 18 -13.02 7.54 -1.39
CA ASN A 18 -13.53 6.24 -0.97
C ASN A 18 -13.84 5.27 -2.13
N ARG A 19 -13.71 5.74 -3.39
CA ARG A 19 -13.92 4.98 -4.64
C ARG A 19 -15.27 4.25 -4.71
N GLY A 20 -16.30 4.76 -4.02
CA GLY A 20 -17.62 4.13 -3.94
C GLY A 20 -17.64 2.80 -3.16
N LEU A 21 -16.60 2.52 -2.37
CA LEU A 21 -16.57 1.35 -1.48
C LEU A 21 -17.50 1.58 -0.28
N ILE A 22 -17.97 0.48 0.31
CA ILE A 22 -18.77 0.52 1.54
C ILE A 22 -17.99 1.16 2.70
N SER A 23 -18.67 1.67 3.72
CA SER A 23 -17.98 2.30 4.85
C SER A 23 -17.15 1.29 5.64
N LEU A 24 -16.10 1.76 6.33
CA LEU A 24 -15.25 0.92 7.16
C LEU A 24 -16.04 0.18 8.25
N PRO A 25 -16.96 0.82 9.00
CA PRO A 25 -17.78 0.11 9.99
C PRO A 25 -18.63 -1.00 9.35
N GLN A 26 -19.20 -0.75 8.16
CA GLN A 26 -19.98 -1.76 7.43
C GLN A 26 -19.10 -2.93 7.00
N ALA A 27 -17.92 -2.66 6.44
CA ALA A 27 -16.99 -3.70 6.02
C ALA A 27 -16.58 -4.62 7.18
N ILE A 28 -16.19 -4.03 8.31
CA ILE A 28 -15.82 -4.77 9.52
C ILE A 28 -17.01 -5.58 10.04
N GLN A 29 -18.20 -4.98 10.13
CA GLN A 29 -19.40 -5.69 10.57
C GLN A 29 -19.73 -6.88 9.66
N THR A 30 -19.68 -6.71 8.34
CA THR A 30 -19.97 -7.78 7.38
C THR A 30 -18.99 -8.94 7.48
N LEU A 31 -17.70 -8.69 7.72
CA LEU A 31 -16.72 -9.77 7.83
C LEU A 31 -16.78 -10.50 9.17
N HIS A 32 -17.06 -9.79 10.27
CA HIS A 32 -17.17 -10.40 11.59
C HIS A 32 -18.55 -11.02 11.86
N ARG A 33 -19.60 -10.54 11.19
CA ARG A 33 -20.99 -11.03 11.28
C ARG A 33 -21.62 -11.05 9.89
N PRO A 34 -21.18 -11.96 9.01
CA PRO A 34 -21.75 -12.07 7.68
C PRO A 34 -23.22 -12.46 7.75
N PRO A 35 -24.13 -11.78 7.01
CA PRO A 35 -25.47 -12.29 6.79
C PRO A 35 -25.43 -13.67 6.11
N PRO A 36 -26.47 -14.50 6.31
CA PRO A 36 -26.52 -15.87 5.80
C PRO A 36 -26.52 -15.94 4.27
N ASP A 37 -26.94 -14.86 3.60
CA ASP A 37 -27.06 -14.79 2.14
C ASP A 37 -25.73 -14.44 1.45
N ILE A 38 -24.64 -14.25 2.20
CA ILE A 38 -23.34 -13.94 1.59
C ILE A 38 -22.77 -15.20 0.93
N PRO A 39 -22.46 -15.15 -0.37
CA PRO A 39 -21.79 -16.24 -1.07
C PRO A 39 -20.38 -16.42 -0.51
N LEU A 40 -20.13 -17.57 0.12
CA LEU A 40 -18.86 -17.89 0.79
C LEU A 40 -17.68 -17.89 -0.20
N ASP A 41 -17.92 -18.29 -1.43
CA ASP A 41 -16.96 -18.31 -2.53
C ASP A 41 -16.43 -16.91 -2.90
N LEU A 42 -17.20 -15.84 -2.66
CA LEU A 42 -16.69 -14.46 -2.80
C LEU A 42 -15.71 -14.09 -1.69
N LEU A 43 -15.95 -14.56 -0.46
CA LEU A 43 -15.07 -14.31 0.68
C LEU A 43 -13.76 -15.11 0.54
N GLU A 44 -13.85 -16.38 0.17
CA GLU A 44 -12.67 -17.23 -0.04
C GLU A 44 -11.75 -16.69 -1.13
N LYS A 45 -12.32 -16.14 -2.20
CA LYS A 45 -11.56 -15.56 -3.33
C LYS A 45 -11.12 -14.11 -3.08
N GLY A 46 -11.39 -13.53 -1.91
CA GLY A 46 -11.02 -12.14 -1.61
C GLY A 46 -11.80 -11.09 -2.42
N LYS A 47 -12.93 -11.46 -3.02
CA LYS A 47 -13.69 -10.62 -3.98
C LYS A 47 -14.82 -9.84 -3.33
N HIS A 48 -15.17 -10.14 -2.08
CA HIS A 48 -16.26 -9.47 -1.39
C HIS A 48 -15.96 -7.97 -1.19
N PRO A 49 -16.92 -7.04 -1.38
CA PRO A 49 -16.71 -5.60 -1.22
C PRO A 49 -16.12 -5.20 0.13
N ALA A 50 -16.51 -5.88 1.20
CA ALA A 50 -15.95 -5.67 2.54
C ALA A 50 -14.45 -5.98 2.63
N GLN A 51 -13.97 -7.05 1.99
CA GLN A 51 -12.54 -7.36 1.95
C GLN A 51 -11.79 -6.32 1.10
N ARG A 52 -12.35 -5.96 -0.06
CA ARG A 52 -11.78 -4.92 -0.92
C ARG A 52 -11.65 -3.57 -0.20
N ARG A 53 -12.60 -3.21 0.66
CA ARG A 53 -12.54 -1.99 1.48
C ARG A 53 -11.36 -2.00 2.44
N LEU A 54 -11.12 -3.12 3.13
CA LEU A 54 -9.98 -3.26 4.06
C LEU A 54 -8.64 -3.32 3.33
N ILE A 55 -8.56 -4.08 2.23
CA ILE A 55 -7.35 -4.15 1.40
C ILE A 55 -6.97 -2.75 0.87
N PHE A 56 -7.97 -2.00 0.40
CA PHE A 56 -7.74 -0.63 -0.07
C PHE A 56 -7.22 0.28 1.05
N GLU A 57 -7.79 0.18 2.25
CA GLU A 57 -7.35 0.98 3.40
C GLU A 57 -5.92 0.68 3.79
N GLU A 58 -5.57 -0.61 3.89
CA GLU A 58 -4.22 -1.05 4.26
C GLU A 58 -3.18 -0.56 3.24
N LEU A 59 -3.46 -0.74 1.94
CA LEU A 59 -2.56 -0.27 0.88
C LEU A 59 -2.42 1.25 0.87
N LEU A 60 -3.52 1.98 1.12
CA LEU A 60 -3.48 3.44 1.21
C LEU A 60 -2.68 3.90 2.42
N ALA A 61 -2.92 3.32 3.61
CA ALA A 61 -2.17 3.62 4.82
C ALA A 61 -0.68 3.34 4.64
N HIS A 62 -0.34 2.17 4.09
CA HIS A 62 1.04 1.78 3.79
C HIS A 62 1.71 2.74 2.81
N GLN A 63 1.04 3.09 1.71
CA GLN A 63 1.57 4.02 0.71
C GLN A 63 1.81 5.41 1.32
N LEU A 64 0.92 5.89 2.17
CA LEU A 64 1.09 7.16 2.88
C LEU A 64 2.28 7.10 3.84
N SER A 65 2.44 6.01 4.60
CA SER A 65 3.62 5.83 5.46
C SER A 65 4.93 5.88 4.66
N MET A 66 4.97 5.21 3.51
CA MET A 66 6.14 5.23 2.62
C MET A 66 6.40 6.63 2.04
N LEU A 67 5.36 7.37 1.67
CA LEU A 67 5.50 8.76 1.21
C LEU A 67 5.99 9.68 2.30
N THR A 68 5.52 9.52 3.54
CA THR A 68 6.02 10.30 4.69
C THR A 68 7.49 10.00 4.95
N VAL A 69 7.89 8.73 5.00
CA VAL A 69 9.32 8.37 5.15
C VAL A 69 10.15 8.98 4.02
N ARG A 70 9.66 8.89 2.78
CA ARG A 70 10.34 9.43 1.60
C ARG A 70 10.40 10.96 1.59
N SER A 71 9.41 11.65 2.14
CA SER A 71 9.43 13.11 2.24
C SER A 71 10.41 13.56 3.32
N GLU A 72 10.46 12.86 4.46
CA GLU A 72 11.44 13.10 5.51
C GLU A 72 12.87 12.86 5.00
N THR A 73 13.12 11.78 4.25
CA THR A 73 14.46 11.52 3.69
C THR A 73 14.91 12.58 2.69
N GLN A 74 13.99 13.11 1.88
CA GLN A 74 14.29 14.18 0.91
C GLN A 74 14.62 15.52 1.55
N LYS A 75 14.22 15.77 2.81
CA LYS A 75 14.63 16.98 3.54
C LYS A 75 16.14 16.99 3.81
N PHE A 76 16.77 15.82 3.86
CA PHE A 76 18.22 15.71 3.98
C PHE A 76 18.84 15.93 2.60
N SER A 77 19.41 17.12 2.39
CA SER A 77 20.14 17.44 1.16
C SER A 77 21.51 16.76 1.18
N ALA A 78 21.73 15.81 0.26
CA ALA A 78 23.04 15.23 0.02
C ALA A 78 23.81 16.05 -1.02
N GLN A 79 25.14 16.14 -0.86
CA GLN A 79 25.98 16.72 -1.90
C GLN A 79 26.03 15.77 -3.10
N PRO A 80 25.75 16.24 -4.33
CA PRO A 80 25.85 15.39 -5.51
C PRO A 80 27.31 15.00 -5.74
N LEU A 81 27.56 13.71 -5.93
CA LEU A 81 28.87 13.22 -6.37
C LEU A 81 28.88 13.24 -7.91
N PRO A 82 29.66 14.12 -8.56
CA PRO A 82 29.72 14.15 -10.01
C PRO A 82 30.26 12.82 -10.56
N ALA A 83 29.67 12.34 -11.64
CA ALA A 83 30.10 11.10 -12.27
C ALA A 83 31.48 11.29 -12.92
N GLU A 84 32.49 10.52 -12.47
CA GLU A 84 33.78 10.44 -13.14
C GLU A 84 33.78 9.31 -14.17
N GLU A 85 33.55 9.67 -15.42
CA GLU A 85 33.46 8.70 -16.51
C GLU A 85 34.81 8.01 -16.79
N LYS A 86 35.96 8.64 -16.50
CA LYS A 86 37.29 8.10 -16.83
C LYS A 86 37.56 6.74 -16.18
N LEU A 87 37.31 6.60 -14.87
CA LEU A 87 37.52 5.35 -14.15
C LEU A 87 36.54 4.26 -14.58
N LYS A 88 35.29 4.64 -14.86
CA LYS A 88 34.26 3.75 -15.41
C LYS A 88 34.69 3.15 -16.75
N HIS A 89 35.21 3.96 -17.68
CA HIS A 89 35.72 3.47 -18.96
C HIS A 89 36.93 2.54 -18.80
N GLN A 90 37.88 2.88 -17.91
CA GLN A 90 39.04 2.05 -17.63
C GLN A 90 38.66 0.69 -17.03
N LEU A 91 37.67 0.67 -16.12
CA LEU A 91 37.14 -0.56 -15.53
C LEU A 91 36.49 -1.44 -16.61
N LEU A 92 35.59 -0.87 -17.41
CA LEU A 92 34.89 -1.59 -18.47
C LEU A 92 35.84 -2.17 -19.51
N ALA A 93 36.90 -1.45 -19.89
CA ALA A 93 37.91 -1.92 -20.83
C ALA A 93 38.76 -3.11 -20.29
N ARG A 94 38.79 -3.31 -18.96
CA ARG A 94 39.54 -4.39 -18.32
C ARG A 94 38.73 -5.66 -18.08
N LEU A 95 37.42 -5.62 -18.27
CA LEU A 95 36.58 -6.80 -18.06
C LEU A 95 36.76 -7.81 -19.20
N PRO A 96 36.86 -9.11 -18.91
CA PRO A 96 36.95 -10.15 -19.95
C PRO A 96 35.58 -10.45 -20.62
N TYR A 97 34.57 -9.63 -20.34
CA TYR A 97 33.21 -9.75 -20.84
C TYR A 97 32.54 -8.37 -20.93
N PHE A 98 31.43 -8.28 -21.66
CA PHE A 98 30.63 -7.06 -21.77
C PHE A 98 29.43 -7.10 -20.82
N PRO A 99 29.06 -5.97 -20.17
CA PRO A 99 27.88 -5.91 -19.32
C PRO A 99 26.59 -6.12 -20.14
N THR A 100 25.60 -6.80 -19.55
CA THR A 100 24.41 -7.32 -20.24
C THR A 100 23.27 -6.32 -20.44
N LYS A 101 23.52 -5.00 -20.32
CA LYS A 101 22.49 -3.94 -20.44
C LYS A 101 21.21 -4.19 -19.60
N ALA A 102 21.37 -4.75 -18.41
CA ALA A 102 20.28 -4.96 -17.45
C ALA A 102 19.80 -3.64 -16.83
#